data_AF-A0A495X586-F1
#
_entry.id   AF-A0A495X586-F1
#
_cell.length_a   1.000
_cell.length_b   1.000
_cell.length_c   1.000
_cell.angle_alpha   90.00
_cell.angle_beta   90.00
_cell.angle_gamma   90.00
#
_symmetry.space_group_name_H-M   'P 1'
#
loop_
_entity.id
_entity.type
_entity.pdbx_description
1 polymer ?
#
loop_
_entity_poly.entity_id
_entity_poly.type
_entity_poly.pdbx_seq_one_letter_code
_entity_poly.pdbx_strand_id
1 'polypeptide(L)'
;MTLALETPVLPTPRGPVSAAVVDALRENPPPASLPLEQARTADPYGEDLHLALHVCYELHYRGFRDVSPEWEWEPELLRLRAALEQVFRAALEDDLADRVDLAEALDDLLVEPVDGTGVSHHLRDRGEWWQMREYLVHRSIYHLKEADPHAWVIPRLSGRAKAALVAVEFDEFGGGRGDRMHSQLYARLLAGAGLETGYLHYLDHVPAPMLATVNLMSLCGLHQGLRGALVGHFAAAEITTAPSAARMAKALTRMNAHADCVEFFTEHIEADAVHEQVMRHDVVGDLVAREPGLAQSVVFGIRATELLEQRLADHLLDAWRAGRSSLLRAV
;
A
#
# COMPACT_ATOMS: atom_id res chain seq x y z
N MET A 1 4.19 5.87 26.06
CA MET A 1 5.48 6.36 25.56
C MET A 1 5.22 6.93 24.18
N THR A 2 5.38 8.24 23.98
CA THR A 2 5.30 8.83 22.65
C THR A 2 6.51 8.33 21.86
N LEU A 3 6.29 7.42 20.91
CA LEU A 3 7.35 7.00 19.99
C LEU A 3 7.87 8.26 19.30
N ALA A 4 9.14 8.61 19.53
CA ALA A 4 9.77 9.64 18.71
C ALA A 4 9.73 9.12 17.27
N LEU A 5 9.08 9.86 16.38
CA LEU A 5 9.03 9.55 14.96
C LEU A 5 10.45 9.72 14.42
N GLU A 6 11.26 8.66 14.47
CA GLU A 6 12.55 8.69 13.80
C GLU A 6 12.31 8.81 12.30
N THR A 7 12.84 9.88 11.70
CA THR A 7 12.87 10.02 10.25
C THR A 7 13.69 8.86 9.67
N PRO A 8 13.15 8.13 8.68
CA PRO A 8 13.82 6.98 8.09
C PRO A 8 15.09 7.41 7.37
N VAL A 9 16.04 6.49 7.26
CA VAL A 9 17.26 6.70 6.45
C VAL A 9 17.02 6.24 5.03
N LEU A 10 17.81 6.78 4.08
CA LEU A 10 17.77 6.30 2.69
C LEU A 10 18.12 4.79 2.61
N PRO A 11 17.39 4.01 1.79
CA PRO A 11 17.58 2.56 1.69
C PRO A 11 18.85 2.16 0.94
N THR A 12 19.18 0.87 1.00
CA THR A 12 20.22 0.28 0.14
C THR A 12 19.70 0.17 -1.30
N PRO A 13 20.39 0.74 -2.31
CA PRO A 13 20.00 0.60 -3.71
C PRO A 13 19.88 -0.85 -4.19
N ARG A 14 18.97 -1.10 -5.14
CA ARG A 14 18.70 -2.43 -5.73
C ARG A 14 19.01 -2.51 -7.23
N GLY A 15 19.54 -1.44 -7.80
CA GLY A 15 20.00 -1.39 -9.17
C GLY A 15 20.42 0.02 -9.59
N PRO A 16 20.74 0.24 -10.87
CA PRO A 16 21.26 1.50 -11.36
C PRO A 16 20.33 2.70 -11.15
N VAL A 17 19.00 2.53 -11.23
CA VAL A 17 18.04 3.63 -11.10
C VAL A 17 17.91 4.05 -9.63
N SER A 18 17.66 3.10 -8.74
CA SER A 18 17.57 3.35 -7.29
C SER A 18 18.88 3.87 -6.72
N ALA A 19 20.03 3.43 -7.25
CA ALA A 19 21.34 3.98 -6.88
C ALA A 19 21.43 5.46 -7.24
N ALA A 20 21.08 5.83 -8.48
CA ALA A 20 21.12 7.22 -8.91
C ALA A 20 20.17 8.12 -8.10
N VAL A 21 18.98 7.63 -7.72
CA VAL A 21 18.07 8.39 -6.83
C VAL A 21 18.67 8.57 -5.44
N VAL A 22 19.13 7.49 -4.81
CA VAL A 22 19.68 7.55 -3.44
C VAL A 22 20.94 8.41 -3.37
N ASP A 23 21.81 8.35 -4.38
CA ASP A 23 23.01 9.16 -4.45
C ASP A 23 22.66 10.64 -4.68
N ALA A 24 21.75 10.94 -5.62
CA ALA A 24 21.31 12.30 -5.89
C ALA A 24 20.72 12.98 -4.65
N LEU A 25 19.89 12.28 -3.87
CA LEU A 25 19.28 12.85 -2.65
C LEU A 25 20.29 13.24 -1.56
N ARG A 26 21.53 12.74 -1.63
CA ARG A 26 22.63 13.11 -0.73
C ARG A 26 23.43 14.33 -1.21
N GLU A 27 23.25 14.73 -2.47
CA GLU A 27 23.99 15.82 -3.10
C GLU A 27 23.33 17.19 -2.86
N ASN A 28 24.16 18.21 -2.74
CA ASN A 28 23.75 19.62 -2.75
C ASN A 28 24.87 20.46 -3.39
N PRO A 29 24.65 21.05 -4.58
CA PRO A 29 23.39 21.12 -5.34
C PRO A 29 22.98 19.78 -5.98
N PRO A 30 21.69 19.63 -6.39
CA PRO A 30 21.23 18.48 -7.18
C PRO A 30 22.07 18.26 -8.45
N PRO A 31 22.18 17.01 -8.94
CA PRO A 31 22.89 16.72 -10.17
C PRO A 31 22.13 17.28 -11.37
N ALA A 32 22.85 17.61 -12.43
CA ALA A 32 22.27 18.20 -13.64
C ALA A 32 21.38 17.23 -14.44
N SER A 33 21.49 15.91 -14.21
CA SER A 33 20.72 14.90 -14.93
C SER A 33 20.64 13.56 -14.19
N LEU A 34 19.50 12.88 -14.31
CA LEU A 34 19.26 11.52 -13.82
C LEU A 34 19.11 10.49 -14.97
N PRO A 35 19.31 9.17 -14.73
CA PRO A 35 19.41 8.14 -15.76
C PRO A 35 18.05 7.72 -16.36
N LEU A 36 17.51 8.54 -17.26
CA LEU A 36 16.17 8.32 -17.84
C LEU A 36 16.05 7.09 -18.73
N GLU A 37 17.08 6.80 -19.53
CA GLU A 37 17.00 5.71 -20.50
C GLU A 37 16.93 4.37 -19.75
N GLN A 38 17.65 4.28 -18.63
CA GLN A 38 17.55 3.17 -17.68
C GLN A 38 16.16 3.13 -17.03
N ALA A 39 15.61 4.27 -16.61
CA ALA A 39 14.26 4.31 -16.04
C ALA A 39 13.18 3.85 -17.04
N ARG A 40 13.28 4.23 -18.32
CA ARG A 40 12.31 3.85 -19.38
C ARG A 40 12.38 2.38 -19.80
N THR A 41 13.49 1.72 -19.51
CA THR A 41 13.74 0.32 -19.90
C THR A 41 13.83 -0.61 -18.70
N ALA A 42 13.55 -0.11 -17.50
CA ALA A 42 13.53 -0.89 -16.28
C ALA A 42 12.41 -1.95 -16.31
N ASP A 43 12.61 -3.05 -15.59
CA ASP A 43 11.57 -4.06 -15.37
C ASP A 43 10.38 -3.40 -14.62
N PRO A 44 9.16 -3.41 -15.18
CA PRO A 44 7.99 -2.74 -14.61
C PRO A 44 7.57 -3.29 -13.24
N TYR A 45 7.97 -4.50 -12.89
CA TYR A 45 7.70 -5.13 -11.58
C TYR A 45 8.98 -5.40 -10.79
N GLY A 46 10.12 -4.85 -11.24
CA GLY A 46 11.45 -5.15 -10.70
C GLY A 46 11.81 -4.36 -9.44
N GLU A 47 12.78 -4.93 -8.70
CA GLU A 47 13.33 -4.35 -7.46
C GLU A 47 13.88 -2.92 -7.63
N ASP A 48 14.59 -2.67 -8.73
CA ASP A 48 15.23 -1.36 -8.97
C ASP A 48 14.19 -0.26 -9.19
N LEU A 49 13.19 -0.52 -10.04
CA LEU A 49 12.12 0.43 -10.34
C LEU A 49 11.28 0.74 -9.11
N HIS A 50 10.84 -0.30 -8.38
CA HIS A 50 9.92 -0.09 -7.26
C HIS A 50 10.61 0.54 -6.05
N LEU A 51 11.88 0.25 -5.78
CA LEU A 51 12.61 0.96 -4.75
C LEU A 51 12.82 2.43 -5.13
N ALA A 52 13.21 2.73 -6.37
CA ALA A 52 13.36 4.11 -6.84
C ALA A 52 12.05 4.90 -6.74
N LEU A 53 10.94 4.33 -7.23
CA LEU A 53 9.62 4.95 -7.11
C LEU A 53 9.20 5.17 -5.66
N HIS A 54 9.44 4.18 -4.79
CA HIS A 54 9.08 4.29 -3.39
C HIS A 54 9.82 5.47 -2.71
N VAL A 55 11.13 5.58 -2.93
CA VAL A 55 11.94 6.70 -2.43
C VAL A 55 11.42 8.04 -2.95
N CYS A 56 11.07 8.14 -4.24
CA CYS A 56 10.47 9.35 -4.81
C CYS A 56 9.12 9.70 -4.18
N TYR A 57 8.29 8.71 -3.84
CA TYR A 57 6.99 8.93 -3.20
C TYR A 57 7.09 9.35 -1.74
N GLU A 58 8.06 8.81 -0.99
CA GLU A 58 8.24 9.14 0.42
C GLU A 58 8.62 10.61 0.67
N LEU A 59 9.11 11.33 -0.35
CA LEU A 59 9.32 12.77 -0.29
C LEU A 59 8.01 13.58 -0.17
N HIS A 60 6.87 13.01 -0.57
CA HIS A 60 5.54 13.62 -0.39
C HIS A 60 4.87 13.23 0.94
N TYR A 61 5.54 12.42 1.76
CA TYR A 61 5.06 12.02 3.08
C TYR A 61 6.01 12.54 4.18
N ARG A 62 6.87 11.67 4.73
CA ARG A 62 7.76 12.01 5.86
C ARG A 62 9.19 12.33 5.45
N GLY A 63 9.54 12.10 4.19
CA GLY A 63 10.90 12.25 3.66
C GLY A 63 11.90 11.31 4.32
N PHE A 64 13.18 11.62 4.15
CA PHE A 64 14.30 10.87 4.72
C PHE A 64 15.23 11.78 5.52
N ARG A 65 15.95 11.18 6.46
CA ARG A 65 16.97 11.84 7.27
C ARG A 65 18.03 12.44 6.36
N ASP A 66 18.43 13.67 6.68
CA ASP A 66 19.46 14.43 5.96
C ASP A 66 19.14 14.75 4.48
N VAL A 67 17.89 14.54 4.03
CA VAL A 67 17.41 14.92 2.70
C VAL A 67 16.63 16.23 2.78
N SER A 68 16.98 17.19 1.92
CA SER A 68 16.29 18.48 1.85
C SER A 68 14.82 18.30 1.42
N PRO A 69 13.83 18.93 2.10
CA PRO A 69 12.43 18.91 1.66
C PRO A 69 12.19 19.49 0.26
N GLU A 70 13.09 20.35 -0.23
CA GLU A 70 13.01 20.93 -1.59
C GLU A 70 13.11 19.87 -2.70
N TRP A 71 13.62 18.66 -2.39
CA TRP A 71 13.65 17.54 -3.33
C TRP A 71 12.25 17.08 -3.75
N GLU A 72 11.22 17.35 -2.95
CA GLU A 72 9.82 17.07 -3.29
C GLU A 72 9.45 17.62 -4.68
N TRP A 73 10.01 18.79 -5.04
CA TRP A 73 9.70 19.51 -6.27
C TRP A 73 10.91 19.70 -7.19
N GLU A 74 12.00 18.95 -6.98
CA GLU A 74 13.18 19.04 -7.83
C GLU A 74 12.86 18.54 -9.27
N PRO A 75 13.03 19.37 -10.31
CA PRO A 75 12.58 19.05 -11.66
C PRO A 75 13.16 17.77 -12.25
N GLU A 76 14.45 17.49 -12.08
CA GLU A 76 15.07 16.30 -12.67
C GLU A 76 14.58 15.01 -12.00
N LEU A 77 14.36 15.02 -10.68
CA LEU A 77 13.78 13.91 -9.94
C LEU A 77 12.33 13.65 -10.36
N LEU A 78 11.52 14.70 -10.50
CA LEU A 78 10.15 14.58 -11.01
C LEU A 78 10.11 13.99 -12.42
N ARG A 79 11.08 14.36 -13.26
CA ARG A 79 11.21 13.87 -14.63
C ARG A 79 11.60 12.39 -14.68
N LEU A 80 12.48 11.94 -13.77
CA LEU A 80 12.81 10.53 -13.60
C LEU A 80 11.61 9.74 -13.07
N ARG A 81 10.94 10.24 -12.02
CA ARG A 81 9.74 9.60 -11.45
C ARG A 81 8.67 9.39 -12.52
N ALA A 82 8.37 10.42 -13.31
CA ALA A 82 7.38 10.32 -14.37
C ALA A 82 7.71 9.21 -15.40
N ALA A 83 8.99 8.98 -15.70
CA ALA A 83 9.40 7.89 -16.59
C ALA A 83 9.15 6.51 -15.96
N LEU A 84 9.46 6.34 -14.67
CA LEU A 84 9.20 5.10 -13.94
C LEU A 84 7.70 4.83 -13.79
N GLU A 85 6.91 5.86 -13.50
CA GLU A 85 5.45 5.79 -13.41
C GLU A 85 4.83 5.35 -14.75
N GLN A 86 5.34 5.86 -15.88
CA GLN A 86 4.89 5.46 -17.21
C GLN A 86 5.15 3.98 -17.47
N VAL A 87 6.33 3.47 -17.12
CA VAL A 87 6.67 2.05 -17.28
C VAL A 87 5.75 1.15 -16.43
N PHE A 88 5.60 1.47 -15.14
CA PHE A 88 4.75 0.70 -14.24
C PHE A 88 3.29 0.73 -14.66
N ARG A 89 2.77 1.93 -14.98
CA ARG A 89 1.38 2.10 -15.40
C ARG A 89 1.09 1.39 -16.72
N ALA A 90 1.98 1.48 -17.71
CA ALA A 90 1.79 0.81 -18.99
C ALA A 90 1.70 -0.72 -18.82
N ALA A 91 2.54 -1.30 -17.94
CA ALA A 91 2.46 -2.73 -17.64
C ALA A 91 1.14 -3.13 -16.97
N LEU A 92 0.64 -2.33 -16.02
CA LEU A 92 -0.68 -2.55 -15.43
C LEU A 92 -1.81 -2.43 -16.46
N GLU A 93 -1.74 -1.45 -17.37
CA GLU A 93 -2.73 -1.28 -18.44
C GLU A 93 -2.70 -2.45 -19.45
N ASP A 94 -1.53 -2.98 -19.77
CA ASP A 94 -1.36 -4.15 -20.64
C ASP A 94 -1.88 -5.44 -19.97
N ASP A 95 -1.54 -5.67 -18.70
CA ASP A 95 -2.03 -6.82 -17.92
C ASP A 95 -3.55 -6.79 -17.70
N LEU A 96 -4.17 -5.61 -17.75
CA LEU A 96 -5.59 -5.36 -17.50
C LEU A 96 -6.32 -4.82 -18.74
N ALA A 97 -5.85 -5.18 -19.95
CA ALA A 97 -6.35 -4.64 -21.20
C ALA A 97 -7.82 -5.00 -21.52
N ASP A 98 -8.35 -6.05 -20.90
CA ASP A 98 -9.74 -6.45 -21.02
C ASP A 98 -10.67 -5.49 -20.26
N ARG A 99 -11.83 -5.23 -20.86
CA ARG A 99 -12.81 -4.30 -20.30
C ARG A 99 -13.82 -5.05 -19.44
N VAL A 100 -13.91 -4.66 -18.18
CA VAL A 100 -14.86 -5.22 -17.19
C VAL A 100 -15.89 -4.15 -16.81
N ASP A 101 -17.12 -4.58 -16.51
CA ASP A 101 -18.14 -3.68 -15.99
C ASP A 101 -17.86 -3.33 -14.52
N LEU A 102 -18.26 -2.13 -14.08
CA LEU A 102 -18.05 -1.72 -12.69
C LEU A 102 -18.84 -2.58 -11.71
N ALA A 103 -20.06 -2.99 -12.05
CA ALA A 103 -20.86 -3.85 -11.18
C ALA A 103 -20.18 -5.22 -11.03
N GLU A 104 -19.70 -5.79 -12.13
CA GLU A 104 -18.94 -7.06 -12.13
C GLU A 104 -17.69 -6.96 -11.24
N ALA A 105 -16.88 -5.92 -11.43
CA ALA A 105 -15.66 -5.72 -10.62
C ALA A 105 -15.96 -5.52 -9.12
N LEU A 106 -17.10 -4.92 -8.76
CA LEU A 106 -17.50 -4.77 -7.36
C LEU A 106 -18.10 -6.06 -6.78
N ASP A 107 -18.86 -6.81 -7.58
CA ASP A 107 -19.46 -8.07 -7.18
C ASP A 107 -18.37 -9.13 -6.91
N ASP A 108 -17.30 -9.15 -7.72
CA ASP A 108 -16.16 -10.06 -7.55
C ASP A 108 -15.46 -9.85 -6.19
N LEU A 109 -15.34 -8.61 -5.71
CA LEU A 109 -14.77 -8.30 -4.39
C LEU A 109 -15.58 -8.88 -3.23
N LEU A 110 -16.88 -9.10 -3.41
CA LEU A 110 -17.79 -9.64 -2.39
C LEU A 110 -17.74 -11.18 -2.33
N VAL A 111 -17.09 -11.83 -3.29
CA VAL A 111 -17.00 -13.30 -3.34
C VAL A 111 -15.95 -13.77 -2.35
N GLU A 112 -16.38 -14.35 -1.23
CA GLU A 112 -15.50 -15.08 -0.31
C GLU A 112 -15.42 -16.56 -0.72
N PRO A 113 -14.26 -17.07 -1.22
CA PRO A 113 -14.16 -18.45 -1.63
C PRO A 113 -14.26 -19.39 -0.42
N VAL A 114 -15.21 -20.34 -0.46
CA VAL A 114 -15.44 -21.31 0.63
C VAL A 114 -14.18 -22.13 0.94
N ASP A 115 -13.41 -22.48 -0.09
CA ASP A 115 -12.13 -23.19 0.00
C ASP A 115 -10.94 -22.25 -0.32
N GLY A 116 -10.98 -21.01 0.18
CA GLY A 116 -9.94 -20.01 -0.08
C GLY A 116 -8.54 -20.47 0.32
N THR A 117 -7.55 -20.22 -0.55
CA THR A 117 -6.14 -20.63 -0.35
C THR A 117 -5.17 -19.45 -0.23
N GLY A 118 -5.69 -18.23 -0.06
CA GLY A 118 -4.88 -17.01 0.05
C GLY A 118 -4.08 -16.91 1.36
N VAL A 119 -3.28 -15.85 1.49
CA VAL A 119 -2.37 -15.64 2.64
C VAL A 119 -3.07 -15.72 3.99
N SER A 120 -4.20 -15.03 4.17
CA SER A 120 -4.93 -15.05 5.45
C SER A 120 -5.56 -16.42 5.75
N HIS A 121 -5.90 -17.22 4.72
CA HIS A 121 -6.34 -18.61 4.90
C HIS A 121 -5.18 -19.49 5.37
N HIS A 122 -4.04 -19.41 4.68
CA HIS A 122 -2.82 -20.13 5.06
C HIS A 122 -2.40 -19.80 6.49
N LEU A 123 -2.29 -18.52 6.84
CA LEU A 123 -1.88 -18.08 8.18
C LEU A 123 -2.86 -18.54 9.26
N ARG A 124 -4.17 -18.48 9.00
CA ARG A 124 -5.20 -18.99 9.91
C ARG A 124 -5.03 -20.48 10.18
N ASP A 125 -4.93 -21.29 9.14
CA ASP A 125 -5.08 -22.74 9.26
C ASP A 125 -3.76 -23.46 9.57
N ARG A 126 -2.67 -23.02 8.92
CA ARG A 126 -1.39 -23.75 8.91
C ARG A 126 -0.17 -22.86 9.14
N GLY A 127 -0.36 -21.55 9.23
CA GLY A 127 0.73 -20.60 9.39
C GLY A 127 1.56 -20.85 10.64
N GLU A 128 2.83 -20.48 10.55
CA GLU A 128 3.77 -20.48 11.66
C GLU A 128 4.10 -19.05 12.09
N TRP A 129 4.58 -18.86 13.32
CA TRP A 129 4.84 -17.53 13.85
C TRP A 129 5.87 -16.74 13.04
N TRP A 130 6.88 -17.39 12.48
CA TRP A 130 7.86 -16.73 11.62
C TRP A 130 7.23 -16.21 10.32
N GLN A 131 6.27 -16.93 9.73
CA GLN A 131 5.50 -16.48 8.56
C GLN A 131 4.61 -15.29 8.91
N MET A 132 3.98 -15.32 10.08
CA MET A 132 3.23 -14.17 10.60
C MET A 132 4.14 -12.95 10.76
N ARG A 133 5.32 -13.09 11.38
CA ARG A 133 6.28 -11.97 11.51
C ARG A 133 6.69 -11.41 10.15
N GLU A 134 6.97 -12.27 9.17
CA GLU A 134 7.26 -11.81 7.80
C GLU A 134 6.08 -11.04 7.20
N TYR A 135 4.86 -11.57 7.30
CA TYR A 135 3.66 -10.87 6.82
C TYR A 135 3.53 -9.46 7.41
N LEU A 136 3.76 -9.32 8.72
CA LEU A 136 3.73 -8.03 9.40
C LEU A 136 4.86 -7.10 8.95
N VAL A 137 6.05 -7.65 8.66
CA VAL A 137 7.17 -6.88 8.10
C VAL A 137 6.83 -6.32 6.71
N HIS A 138 6.27 -7.14 5.81
CA HIS A 138 5.80 -6.68 4.49
C HIS A 138 4.78 -5.55 4.63
N ARG A 139 3.75 -5.79 5.42
CA ARG A 139 2.61 -4.88 5.60
C ARG A 139 2.97 -3.58 6.34
N SER A 140 4.07 -3.54 7.09
CA SER A 140 4.56 -2.33 7.78
C SER A 140 4.87 -1.15 6.86
N ILE A 141 5.18 -1.41 5.59
CA ILE A 141 5.52 -0.36 4.61
C ILE A 141 4.32 0.53 4.30
N TYR A 142 3.11 -0.04 4.39
CA TYR A 142 1.87 0.71 4.25
C TYR A 142 1.28 1.09 5.61
N HIS A 143 1.01 0.14 6.50
CA HIS A 143 0.17 0.43 7.68
C HIS A 143 0.79 1.45 8.63
N LEU A 144 2.11 1.65 8.67
CA LEU A 144 2.71 2.71 9.49
C LEU A 144 2.46 4.15 8.96
N LYS A 145 1.84 4.28 7.78
CA LYS A 145 1.30 5.53 7.20
C LYS A 145 -0.16 5.42 6.77
N GLU A 146 -0.90 4.42 7.24
CA GLU A 146 -2.34 4.34 7.00
C GLU A 146 -3.06 5.54 7.69
N ALA A 147 -3.91 6.32 7.01
CA ALA A 147 -4.40 6.23 5.62
C ALA A 147 -3.82 7.31 4.66
N ASP A 148 -2.61 7.83 4.91
CA ASP A 148 -2.02 8.99 4.22
C ASP A 148 -2.13 8.97 2.67
N PRO A 149 -1.92 7.84 1.96
CA PRO A 149 -2.06 7.83 0.50
C PRO A 149 -3.48 8.09 -0.03
N HIS A 150 -4.50 7.69 0.72
CA HIS A 150 -5.91 7.84 0.35
C HIS A 150 -6.37 9.30 0.52
N ALA A 151 -5.84 10.00 1.52
CA ALA A 151 -6.12 11.42 1.78
C ALA A 151 -5.89 12.34 0.56
N TRP A 152 -4.98 11.97 -0.35
CA TRP A 152 -4.72 12.73 -1.58
C TRP A 152 -5.94 12.86 -2.52
N VAL A 153 -6.93 11.97 -2.41
CA VAL A 153 -8.14 12.03 -3.23
C VAL A 153 -9.15 13.06 -2.72
N ILE A 154 -9.13 13.38 -1.42
CA ILE A 154 -10.07 14.30 -0.76
C ILE A 154 -10.20 15.65 -1.49
N PRO A 155 -9.12 16.36 -1.88
CA PRO A 155 -9.25 17.63 -2.60
C PRO A 155 -9.86 17.49 -4.01
N ARG A 156 -9.91 16.28 -4.57
CA ARG A 156 -10.37 16.00 -5.94
C ARG A 156 -11.78 15.42 -6.02
N LEU A 157 -12.41 15.21 -4.88
CA LEU A 157 -13.81 14.79 -4.77
C LEU A 157 -14.69 15.97 -4.37
N SER A 158 -15.98 15.85 -4.66
CA SER A 158 -17.03 16.77 -4.23
C SER A 158 -18.31 15.99 -3.90
N GLY A 159 -19.28 16.64 -3.27
CA GLY A 159 -20.58 16.03 -3.00
C GLY A 159 -20.54 14.91 -1.95
N ARG A 160 -21.44 13.93 -2.11
CA ARG A 160 -21.61 12.84 -1.14
C ARG A 160 -20.39 11.94 -1.13
N ALA A 161 -19.79 11.65 -2.29
CA ALA A 161 -18.58 10.85 -2.38
C ALA A 161 -17.45 11.42 -1.50
N LYS A 162 -17.25 12.75 -1.51
CA LYS A 162 -16.27 13.40 -0.64
C LYS A 162 -16.64 13.25 0.84
N ALA A 163 -17.88 13.56 1.20
CA ALA A 163 -18.31 13.53 2.60
C ALA A 163 -18.21 12.12 3.21
N ALA A 164 -18.61 11.10 2.44
CA ALA A 164 -18.51 9.70 2.81
C ALA A 164 -17.05 9.23 2.95
N LEU A 165 -16.20 9.53 1.97
CA LEU A 165 -14.78 9.17 2.03
C LEU A 165 -14.07 9.84 3.23
N VAL A 166 -14.37 11.11 3.52
CA VAL A 166 -13.81 11.80 4.70
C VAL A 166 -14.29 11.16 6.02
N ALA A 167 -15.49 10.59 6.06
CA ALA A 167 -15.96 9.87 7.25
C ALA A 167 -15.17 8.57 7.48
N VAL A 168 -14.86 7.82 6.40
CA VAL A 168 -13.98 6.65 6.46
C VAL A 168 -12.59 7.07 6.93
N GLU A 169 -11.96 8.05 6.25
CA GLU A 169 -10.64 8.57 6.64
C GLU A 169 -10.59 9.06 8.09
N PHE A 170 -11.66 9.70 8.58
CA PHE A 170 -11.73 10.14 9.97
C PHE A 170 -11.62 8.97 10.95
N ASP A 171 -12.22 7.82 10.61
CA ASP A 171 -12.11 6.59 11.41
C ASP A 171 -10.70 6.00 11.34
N GLU A 172 -10.11 5.91 10.14
CA GLU A 172 -8.71 5.48 9.91
C GLU A 172 -7.70 6.31 10.72
N PHE A 173 -7.97 7.62 10.85
CA PHE A 173 -7.21 8.54 11.69
C PHE A 173 -7.62 8.53 13.18
N GLY A 174 -8.28 7.46 13.64
CA GLY A 174 -8.59 7.18 15.05
C GLY A 174 -9.79 7.95 15.61
N GLY A 175 -10.63 8.54 14.75
CA GLY A 175 -11.76 9.36 15.15
C GLY A 175 -11.36 10.60 15.95
N GLY A 176 -10.22 11.20 15.61
CA GLY A 176 -9.63 12.35 16.32
C GLY A 176 -8.82 11.99 17.58
N ARG A 177 -8.60 10.70 17.84
CA ARG A 177 -7.75 10.21 18.94
C ARG A 177 -6.45 9.68 18.36
N GLY A 178 -5.36 10.44 18.53
CA GLY A 178 -4.07 10.12 17.91
C GLY A 178 -3.50 8.74 18.29
N ASP A 179 -3.77 8.27 19.51
CA ASP A 179 -3.39 6.93 20.00
C ASP A 179 -4.23 5.78 19.42
N ARG A 180 -5.32 6.11 18.73
CA ARG A 180 -6.21 5.19 18.02
C ARG A 180 -6.06 5.22 16.52
N MET A 181 -5.18 6.07 15.97
CA MET A 181 -4.86 6.01 14.53
C MET A 181 -4.42 4.60 14.17
N HIS A 182 -4.90 4.06 13.05
CA HIS A 182 -4.59 2.68 12.64
C HIS A 182 -3.09 2.44 12.48
N SER A 183 -2.34 3.45 12.04
CA SER A 183 -0.86 3.41 12.04
C SER A 183 -0.22 3.28 13.42
N GLN A 184 -0.82 3.84 14.48
CA GLN A 184 -0.36 3.63 15.87
C GLN A 184 -0.77 2.26 16.40
N LEU A 185 -1.96 1.76 16.05
CA LEU A 185 -2.37 0.39 16.35
C LEU A 185 -1.39 -0.62 15.72
N TYR A 186 -0.98 -0.38 14.48
CA TYR A 186 -0.02 -1.22 13.78
C TYR A 186 1.37 -1.19 14.43
N ALA A 187 1.84 -0.02 14.86
CA ALA A 187 3.10 0.11 15.60
C ALA A 187 3.07 -0.71 16.91
N ARG A 188 1.94 -0.69 17.64
CA ARG A 188 1.76 -1.53 18.85
C ARG A 188 1.73 -3.02 18.51
N LEU A 189 1.07 -3.40 17.42
CA LEU A 189 1.11 -4.76 16.90
C LEU A 189 2.54 -5.23 16.60
N LEU A 190 3.38 -4.39 15.98
CA LEU A 190 4.77 -4.73 15.70
C LEU A 190 5.55 -4.96 16.99
N ALA A 191 5.42 -4.06 17.98
CA ALA A 191 6.03 -4.24 19.29
C ALA A 191 5.56 -5.54 19.98
N GLY A 192 4.25 -5.83 19.93
CA GLY A 192 3.68 -7.07 20.45
C GLY A 192 4.18 -8.34 19.75
N ALA A 193 4.58 -8.22 18.47
CA ALA A 193 5.19 -9.29 17.70
C ALA A 193 6.72 -9.40 17.89
N GLY A 194 7.32 -8.54 18.73
CA GLY A 194 8.77 -8.47 18.92
C GLY A 194 9.50 -7.90 17.70
N LEU A 195 8.86 -6.99 16.96
CA LEU A 195 9.39 -6.30 15.80
C LEU A 195 9.62 -4.82 16.11
N GLU A 196 10.62 -4.23 15.45
CA GLU A 196 10.86 -2.79 15.45
C GLU A 196 9.67 -2.01 14.88
N THR A 197 9.36 -0.86 15.49
CA THR A 197 8.16 -0.06 15.17
C THR A 197 8.47 1.17 14.32
N GLY A 198 9.74 1.39 13.98
CA GLY A 198 10.18 2.58 13.26
C GLY A 198 9.57 2.65 11.86
N TYR A 199 9.15 3.85 11.45
CA TYR A 199 8.63 4.08 10.10
C TYR A 199 9.67 3.68 9.05
N LEU A 200 9.28 2.84 8.09
CA LEU A 200 10.15 2.27 7.05
C LEU A 200 11.40 1.53 7.56
N HIS A 201 11.43 1.09 8.82
CA HIS A 201 12.54 0.31 9.37
C HIS A 201 12.85 -0.92 8.51
N TYR A 202 11.81 -1.58 7.99
CA TYR A 202 11.95 -2.78 7.18
C TYR A 202 11.99 -2.55 5.67
N LEU A 203 12.17 -1.31 5.19
CA LEU A 203 12.20 -1.03 3.75
C LEU A 203 13.23 -1.90 3.01
N ASP A 204 14.41 -2.09 3.59
CA ASP A 204 15.48 -2.95 3.04
C ASP A 204 15.21 -4.47 3.09
N HIS A 205 14.12 -4.89 3.77
CA HIS A 205 13.76 -6.30 3.94
C HIS A 205 12.69 -6.76 2.95
N VAL A 206 11.79 -5.86 2.54
CA VAL A 206 10.67 -6.22 1.68
C VAL A 206 11.06 -6.23 0.20
N PRO A 207 10.57 -7.19 -0.61
CA PRO A 207 10.84 -7.25 -2.05
C PRO A 207 9.86 -6.39 -2.86
N ALA A 208 10.11 -6.31 -4.17
CA ALA A 208 9.35 -5.52 -5.13
C ALA A 208 7.83 -5.76 -5.10
N PRO A 209 7.29 -6.98 -4.94
CA PRO A 209 5.84 -7.18 -4.89
C PRO A 209 5.14 -6.32 -3.82
N MET A 210 5.73 -6.18 -2.63
CA MET A 210 5.16 -5.33 -1.58
C MET A 210 5.29 -3.85 -1.93
N LEU A 211 6.44 -3.44 -2.49
CA LEU A 211 6.64 -2.04 -2.90
C LEU A 211 5.70 -1.64 -4.04
N ALA A 212 5.40 -2.55 -4.98
CA ALA A 212 4.45 -2.32 -6.04
C ALA A 212 3.04 -2.02 -5.50
N THR A 213 2.57 -2.81 -4.53
CA THR A 213 1.28 -2.61 -3.87
C THR A 213 1.19 -1.22 -3.22
N VAL A 214 2.21 -0.79 -2.47
CA VAL A 214 2.19 0.55 -1.83
C VAL A 214 2.36 1.68 -2.85
N ASN A 215 3.22 1.49 -3.85
CA ASN A 215 3.49 2.50 -4.87
C ASN A 215 2.26 2.76 -5.76
N LEU A 216 1.37 1.78 -5.96
CA LEU A 216 0.10 1.99 -6.68
C LEU A 216 -0.74 3.09 -6.00
N MET A 217 -0.80 3.09 -4.66
CA MET A 217 -1.56 4.07 -3.90
C MET A 217 -1.05 5.49 -4.16
N SER A 218 0.27 5.69 -4.12
CA SER A 218 0.89 7.00 -4.37
C SER A 218 0.85 7.39 -5.85
N LEU A 219 0.97 6.45 -6.78
CA LEU A 219 0.75 6.68 -8.21
C LEU A 219 -0.66 7.24 -8.46
N CYS A 220 -1.70 6.59 -7.93
CA CYS A 220 -3.06 7.08 -8.08
C CYS A 220 -3.29 8.39 -7.27
N GLY A 221 -2.66 8.50 -6.10
CA GLY A 221 -2.79 9.62 -5.18
C GLY A 221 -2.10 10.91 -5.63
N LEU A 222 -1.01 10.87 -6.37
CA LEU A 222 -0.35 12.12 -6.82
C LEU A 222 -0.88 12.62 -8.17
N HIS A 223 -1.61 11.78 -8.91
CA HIS A 223 -2.11 12.12 -10.25
C HIS A 223 -3.61 12.41 -10.25
N GLN A 224 -3.99 13.65 -10.56
CA GLN A 224 -5.40 14.05 -10.61
C GLN A 224 -6.24 13.20 -11.58
N GLY A 225 -5.65 12.81 -12.71
CA GLY A 225 -6.30 11.96 -13.71
C GLY A 225 -6.55 10.52 -13.24
N LEU A 226 -5.91 10.08 -12.15
CA LEU A 226 -6.05 8.74 -11.58
C LEU A 226 -6.92 8.71 -10.32
N ARG A 227 -7.66 9.78 -10.02
CA ARG A 227 -8.53 9.82 -8.82
C ARG A 227 -9.61 8.73 -8.81
N GLY A 228 -10.12 8.33 -9.97
CA GLY A 228 -11.07 7.20 -10.07
C GLY A 228 -10.40 5.90 -9.64
N ALA A 229 -9.15 5.69 -10.09
CA ALA A 229 -8.35 4.54 -9.70
C ALA A 229 -8.01 4.53 -8.20
N LEU A 230 -7.72 5.69 -7.59
CA LEU A 230 -7.52 5.73 -6.14
C LEU A 230 -8.81 5.37 -5.37
N VAL A 231 -9.98 5.84 -5.83
CA VAL A 231 -11.27 5.44 -5.23
C VAL A 231 -11.54 3.95 -5.42
N GLY A 232 -11.25 3.39 -6.60
CA GLY A 232 -11.38 1.96 -6.86
C GLY A 232 -10.45 1.11 -6.01
N HIS A 233 -9.19 1.51 -5.87
CA HIS A 233 -8.23 0.89 -4.97
C HIS A 233 -8.74 0.90 -3.52
N PHE A 234 -9.22 2.05 -3.04
CA PHE A 234 -9.71 2.16 -1.68
C PHE A 234 -10.96 1.29 -1.45
N ALA A 235 -11.87 1.24 -2.43
CA ALA A 235 -13.02 0.34 -2.36
C ALA A 235 -12.59 -1.13 -2.30
N ALA A 236 -11.60 -1.55 -3.08
CA ALA A 236 -11.08 -2.92 -3.03
C ALA A 236 -10.45 -3.26 -1.68
N ALA A 237 -9.71 -2.33 -1.07
CA ALA A 237 -9.18 -2.50 0.28
C ALA A 237 -10.32 -2.67 1.30
N GLU A 238 -11.20 -1.67 1.43
CA GLU A 238 -12.27 -1.66 2.43
C GLU A 238 -13.24 -2.84 2.31
N ILE A 239 -13.59 -3.26 1.08
CA ILE A 239 -14.53 -4.37 0.88
C ILE A 239 -13.92 -5.71 1.33
N THR A 240 -12.61 -5.89 1.17
CA THR A 240 -11.96 -7.18 1.42
C THR A 240 -11.30 -7.30 2.80
N THR A 241 -11.15 -6.18 3.53
CA THR A 241 -10.44 -6.16 4.81
C THR A 241 -11.16 -6.95 5.90
N ALA A 242 -12.45 -6.72 6.16
CA ALA A 242 -13.15 -7.36 7.29
C ALA A 242 -13.06 -8.91 7.30
N PRO A 243 -13.34 -9.64 6.20
CA PRO A 243 -13.16 -11.09 6.16
C PRO A 243 -11.70 -11.51 6.39
N SER A 244 -10.74 -10.78 5.83
CA SER A 244 -9.32 -11.05 6.00
C SER A 244 -8.86 -10.82 7.44
N ALA A 245 -9.26 -9.71 8.05
CA ALA A 245 -8.96 -9.33 9.42
C ALA A 245 -9.52 -10.36 10.42
N ALA A 246 -10.74 -10.85 10.20
CA ALA A 246 -11.31 -11.94 11.00
C ALA A 246 -10.49 -13.24 10.93
N ARG A 247 -9.92 -13.58 9.76
CA ARG A 247 -8.99 -14.72 9.64
C ARG A 247 -7.67 -14.45 10.36
N MET A 248 -7.12 -13.25 10.25
CA MET A 248 -5.89 -12.86 10.91
C MET A 248 -6.00 -12.88 12.44
N ALA A 249 -7.10 -12.36 13.00
CA ALA A 249 -7.37 -12.43 14.43
C ALA A 249 -7.44 -13.89 14.94
N LYS A 250 -8.07 -14.80 14.17
CA LYS A 250 -8.08 -16.24 14.47
C LYS A 250 -6.68 -16.85 14.40
N ALA A 251 -5.88 -16.50 13.40
CA ALA A 251 -4.49 -16.94 13.26
C ALA A 251 -3.64 -16.54 14.47
N LEU A 252 -3.69 -15.27 14.86
CA LEU A 252 -2.94 -14.71 15.98
C LEU A 252 -3.35 -15.31 17.32
N THR A 253 -4.66 -15.52 17.52
CA THR A 253 -5.18 -16.22 18.71
C THR A 253 -4.66 -17.65 18.78
N ARG A 254 -4.67 -18.40 17.65
CA ARG A 254 -4.10 -19.76 17.57
C ARG A 254 -2.61 -19.77 17.91
N MET A 255 -1.88 -18.74 17.50
CA MET A 255 -0.44 -18.58 17.74
C MET A 255 -0.11 -18.06 19.16
N ASN A 256 -1.11 -17.78 20.00
CA ASN A 256 -0.94 -17.17 21.32
C ASN A 256 -0.14 -15.84 21.24
N ALA A 257 -0.44 -15.03 20.23
CA ALA A 257 0.19 -13.73 20.03
C ALA A 257 -0.17 -12.72 21.13
N HIS A 258 0.60 -11.64 21.24
CA HIS A 258 0.30 -10.54 22.14
C HIS A 258 -1.06 -9.90 21.82
N ALA A 259 -1.76 -9.38 22.84
CA ALA A 259 -3.09 -8.79 22.69
C ALA A 259 -3.13 -7.67 21.64
N ASP A 260 -2.12 -6.79 21.63
CA ASP A 260 -2.00 -5.70 20.64
C ASP A 260 -1.95 -6.21 19.18
N CYS A 261 -1.41 -7.41 18.94
CA CYS A 261 -1.44 -7.99 17.59
C CYS A 261 -2.87 -8.32 17.18
N VAL A 262 -3.68 -8.83 18.11
CA VAL A 262 -5.09 -9.16 17.84
C VAL A 262 -5.93 -7.88 17.73
N GLU A 263 -5.67 -6.89 18.59
CA GLU A 263 -6.41 -5.62 18.65
C GLU A 263 -6.48 -4.93 17.28
N PHE A 264 -5.35 -4.78 16.60
CA PHE A 264 -5.28 -4.16 15.28
C PHE A 264 -6.26 -4.80 14.29
N PHE A 265 -6.27 -6.13 14.18
CA PHE A 265 -7.15 -6.81 13.25
C PHE A 265 -8.61 -6.82 13.71
N THR A 266 -8.88 -6.81 15.02
CA THR A 266 -10.26 -6.76 15.50
C THR A 266 -10.93 -5.40 15.28
N GLU A 267 -10.16 -4.31 15.31
CA GLU A 267 -10.68 -2.96 14.96
C GLU A 267 -11.30 -2.96 13.55
N HIS A 268 -10.57 -3.54 12.59
CA HIS A 268 -10.96 -3.66 11.18
C HIS A 268 -12.09 -4.68 10.91
N ILE A 269 -12.53 -5.47 11.90
CA ILE A 269 -13.69 -6.35 11.71
C ILE A 269 -14.99 -5.55 11.82
N GLU A 270 -15.08 -4.67 12.82
CA GLU A 270 -16.30 -3.94 13.14
C GLU A 270 -16.44 -2.65 12.32
N ALA A 271 -15.34 -1.91 12.14
CA ALA A 271 -15.33 -0.68 11.35
C ALA A 271 -15.61 -0.96 9.86
N ASP A 272 -14.86 -1.90 9.27
CA ASP A 272 -14.84 -2.05 7.81
C ASP A 272 -16.10 -2.70 7.25
N ALA A 273 -16.88 -3.42 8.06
CA ALA A 273 -18.20 -3.90 7.64
C ALA A 273 -19.17 -2.74 7.31
N VAL A 274 -18.98 -1.58 7.95
CA VAL A 274 -19.69 -0.35 7.62
C VAL A 274 -19.01 0.35 6.44
N HIS A 275 -17.68 0.40 6.43
CA HIS A 275 -16.92 1.04 5.34
C HIS A 275 -17.19 0.39 3.98
N GLU A 276 -17.34 -0.93 3.90
CA GLU A 276 -17.71 -1.65 2.68
C GLU A 276 -18.96 -1.03 2.02
N GLN A 277 -20.04 -0.84 2.77
CA GLN A 277 -21.28 -0.28 2.24
C GLN A 277 -21.13 1.20 1.88
N VAL A 278 -20.39 1.96 2.69
CA VAL A 278 -20.12 3.37 2.44
C VAL A 278 -19.29 3.55 1.16
N MET A 279 -18.24 2.76 0.97
CA MET A 279 -17.39 2.83 -0.20
C MET A 279 -18.15 2.45 -1.47
N ARG A 280 -18.92 1.37 -1.44
CA ARG A 280 -19.64 0.88 -2.63
C ARG A 280 -20.78 1.81 -3.06
N HIS A 281 -21.62 2.24 -2.11
CA HIS A 281 -22.82 3.02 -2.45
C HIS A 281 -22.60 4.52 -2.40
N ASP A 282 -21.95 5.02 -1.35
CA ASP A 282 -21.90 6.45 -1.08
C ASP A 282 -20.70 7.12 -1.75
N VAL A 283 -19.56 6.41 -1.86
CA VAL A 283 -18.37 6.90 -2.54
C VAL A 283 -18.39 6.56 -4.02
N VAL A 284 -18.32 5.28 -4.38
CA VAL A 284 -18.27 4.82 -5.78
C VAL A 284 -19.57 5.15 -6.51
N GLY A 285 -20.73 4.87 -5.87
CA GLY A 285 -22.04 5.14 -6.45
C GLY A 285 -22.27 6.63 -6.77
N ASP A 286 -22.02 7.55 -5.83
CA ASP A 286 -22.17 8.99 -6.09
C ASP A 286 -21.14 9.50 -7.11
N LEU A 287 -19.88 9.02 -7.04
CA LEU A 287 -18.83 9.42 -7.97
C LEU A 287 -19.21 9.10 -9.42
N VAL A 288 -19.62 7.86 -9.70
CA VAL A 288 -19.92 7.42 -11.06
C VAL A 288 -21.28 7.94 -11.54
N ALA A 289 -22.25 8.17 -10.65
CA ALA A 289 -23.49 8.83 -11.01
C ALA A 289 -23.28 10.29 -11.46
N ARG A 290 -22.35 11.01 -10.82
CA ARG A 290 -22.00 12.39 -11.18
C ARG A 290 -21.07 12.47 -12.37
N GLU A 291 -20.12 11.53 -12.45
CA GLU A 291 -19.04 11.54 -13.42
C GLU A 291 -18.88 10.15 -14.08
N PRO A 292 -19.81 9.75 -14.97
CA PRO A 292 -19.83 8.40 -15.54
C PRO A 292 -18.54 8.01 -16.27
N GLY A 293 -17.80 8.98 -16.80
CA GLY A 293 -16.51 8.77 -17.45
C GLY A 293 -15.42 8.19 -16.54
N LEU A 294 -15.61 8.21 -15.22
CA LEU A 294 -14.65 7.63 -14.26
C LEU A 294 -14.86 6.14 -14.00
N ALA A 295 -15.96 5.53 -14.45
CA ALA A 295 -16.28 4.13 -14.12
C ALA A 295 -15.13 3.16 -14.45
N GLN A 296 -14.50 3.32 -15.62
CA GLN A 296 -13.38 2.48 -16.03
C GLN A 296 -12.09 2.80 -15.28
N SER A 297 -11.92 4.04 -14.79
CA SER A 297 -10.81 4.38 -13.90
C SER A 297 -10.99 3.72 -12.53
N VAL A 298 -12.22 3.66 -12.01
CA VAL A 298 -12.54 2.92 -10.78
C VAL A 298 -12.26 1.42 -10.95
N VAL A 299 -12.74 0.81 -12.04
CA VAL A 299 -12.45 -0.59 -12.38
C VAL A 299 -10.95 -0.84 -12.45
N PHE A 300 -10.17 0.03 -13.12
CA PHE A 300 -8.72 -0.10 -13.18
C PHE A 300 -8.09 -0.10 -11.77
N GLY A 301 -8.54 0.79 -10.87
CA GLY A 301 -8.07 0.82 -9.49
C GLY A 301 -8.33 -0.46 -8.71
N ILE A 302 -9.53 -1.02 -8.84
CA ILE A 302 -9.92 -2.30 -8.23
C ILE A 302 -8.99 -3.42 -8.74
N ARG A 303 -8.95 -3.61 -10.06
CA ARG A 303 -8.24 -4.72 -10.68
C ARG A 303 -6.74 -4.64 -10.53
N ALA A 304 -6.16 -3.43 -10.55
CA ALA A 304 -4.73 -3.23 -10.29
C ALA A 304 -4.37 -3.58 -8.84
N THR A 305 -5.28 -3.31 -7.89
CA THR A 305 -5.09 -3.69 -6.49
C THR A 305 -5.08 -5.21 -6.34
N GLU A 306 -6.08 -5.90 -6.90
CA GLU A 306 -6.18 -7.36 -6.84
C GLU A 306 -4.99 -8.05 -7.53
N LEU A 307 -4.55 -7.55 -8.69
CA LEU A 307 -3.39 -8.08 -9.41
C LEU A 307 -2.11 -8.01 -8.55
N LEU A 308 -1.85 -6.86 -7.93
CA LEU A 308 -0.65 -6.67 -7.11
C LEU A 308 -0.72 -7.45 -5.78
N GLU A 309 -1.90 -7.50 -5.15
CA GLU A 309 -2.13 -8.34 -3.97
C GLU A 309 -1.96 -9.83 -4.29
N GLN A 310 -2.41 -10.29 -5.45
CA GLN A 310 -2.19 -11.67 -5.90
C GLN A 310 -0.70 -11.96 -6.10
N ARG A 311 0.04 -11.06 -6.75
CA ARG A 311 1.50 -11.20 -6.92
C ARG A 311 2.24 -11.24 -5.58
N LEU A 312 1.84 -10.42 -4.61
CA LEU A 312 2.38 -10.47 -3.25
C LEU A 312 2.03 -11.79 -2.56
N ALA A 313 0.78 -12.24 -2.68
CA ALA A 313 0.33 -13.51 -2.11
C ALA A 313 1.10 -14.70 -2.67
N ASP A 314 1.31 -14.76 -3.98
CA ASP A 314 2.08 -15.81 -4.64
C ASP A 314 3.53 -15.83 -4.13
N HIS A 315 4.18 -14.67 -4.06
CA HIS A 315 5.54 -14.55 -3.51
C HIS A 315 5.64 -15.08 -2.07
N LEU A 316 4.71 -14.68 -1.19
CA LEU A 316 4.69 -15.11 0.21
C LEU A 316 4.46 -16.62 0.31
N LEU A 317 3.42 -17.13 -0.35
CA LEU A 317 3.00 -18.51 -0.24
C LEU A 317 4.04 -19.46 -0.86
N ASP A 318 4.66 -19.11 -1.98
CA ASP A 318 5.68 -19.93 -2.61
C ASP A 318 6.96 -20.02 -1.77
N ALA A 319 7.39 -18.92 -1.15
CA ALA A 319 8.51 -18.92 -0.21
C ALA A 319 8.22 -19.83 0.99
N TRP A 320 7.05 -19.67 1.60
CA TRP A 320 6.64 -20.42 2.79
C TRP A 320 6.43 -21.91 2.52
N ARG A 321 5.81 -22.27 1.39
CA ARG A 321 5.65 -23.68 0.95
C ARG A 321 7.01 -24.34 0.71
N ALA A 322 8.00 -23.57 0.26
CA ALA A 322 9.37 -24.04 0.11
C ALA A 322 10.20 -24.03 1.42
N GLY A 323 9.61 -23.61 2.55
CA GLY A 323 10.31 -23.51 3.84
C GLY A 323 11.41 -22.45 3.87
N ARG A 324 11.28 -21.39 3.06
CA ARG A 324 12.24 -20.28 2.97
C ARG A 324 11.58 -18.96 3.36
N SER A 325 12.41 -17.99 3.73
CA SER A 325 11.95 -16.63 4.00
C SER A 325 11.44 -15.96 2.74
N SER A 326 10.36 -15.18 2.86
CA SER A 326 9.85 -14.29 1.82
C SER A 326 10.54 -12.91 1.81
N LEU A 327 11.42 -12.63 2.77
CA LEU A 327 12.14 -11.37 2.88
C LEU A 327 13.50 -11.44 2.17
N LEU A 328 14.01 -10.29 1.75
CA LEU A 328 15.36 -10.14 1.20
C LEU A 328 16.45 -10.29 2.27
N ARG A 329 16.10 -9.99 3.53
CA ARG A 329 16.97 -10.03 4.72
C ARG A 329 16.19 -10.57 5.91
N ALA A 330 16.86 -11.27 6.82
CA ALA A 330 16.22 -11.84 8.01
C ALA A 330 15.83 -10.76 9.04
N VAL A 331 14.83 -11.08 9.86
CA VAL A 331 14.27 -10.26 10.98
C VAL A 331 14.20 -11.07 12.28
#